data_AF-A0A7W8NNZ6-F1
#
_entry.id   AF-A0A7W8NNZ6-F1
#
_cell.length_a   1.000
_cell.length_b   1.000
_cell.length_c   1.000
_cell.angle_alpha   90.00
_cell.angle_beta   90.00
_cell.angle_gamma   90.00
#
_symmetry.space_group_name_H-M   'P 1'
#
loop_
_entity.id
_entity.type
_entity.pdbx_description
1 polymer ?
#
loop_
_entity_poly.entity_id
_entity_poly.type
_entity_poly.pdbx_seq_one_letter_code
_entity_poly.pdbx_strand_id
1 'polypeptide(L)'
;MPETIFGSPSGPWWTVHTEAQASLLARPDSRRYLEPFIGRERTAAEGARELGVSVERLLYRVRQLRAAGLLLQTGTRRRAGRPERLYRAVADAFIVPFALTPFADLEAQIVRQAAPLWELEVRAGARAGRDRGLTSRLIYRDTTGELHSETALPEGTTWRAMHPEPGGDFAGVYHLDDAAAREVGALWEALRDRLNRDRRAPGEGRPYLIRTAMVPLRPDDLADVPALGAPGPRP
;
A
#
# COMPACT_ATOMS: atom_id res chain seq x y z
N MET A 1 2.35 12.16 20.90
CA MET A 1 1.37 11.90 19.82
C MET A 1 2.12 11.21 18.69
N PRO A 2 1.54 10.21 18.00
CA PRO A 2 2.14 9.63 16.80
C PRO A 2 2.47 10.72 15.77
N GLU A 3 3.69 10.68 15.25
CA GLU A 3 4.09 11.46 14.09
C GLU A 3 3.45 10.86 12.83
N THR A 4 3.00 11.71 11.92
CA THR A 4 2.23 11.32 10.73
C THR A 4 2.89 11.83 9.46
N ILE A 5 3.18 10.92 8.52
CA ILE A 5 3.88 11.24 7.26
C ILE A 5 2.97 11.97 6.26
N PHE A 6 1.65 11.75 6.32
CA PHE A 6 0.69 12.28 5.32
C PHE A 6 -0.13 13.48 5.82
N GLY A 7 0.24 14.05 6.97
CA GLY A 7 -0.44 15.19 7.60
C GLY A 7 -1.09 14.84 8.94
N SER A 8 -1.49 15.87 9.69
CA SER A 8 -1.99 15.74 11.05
C SER A 8 -3.46 15.28 11.09
N PRO A 9 -3.84 14.44 12.08
CA PRO A 9 -5.24 14.07 12.27
C PRO A 9 -6.07 15.30 12.66
N SER A 10 -7.33 15.31 12.25
CA SER A 10 -8.30 16.36 12.57
C SER A 10 -8.85 16.30 13.99
N GLY A 11 -8.52 15.25 14.75
CA GLY A 11 -8.94 15.03 16.12
C GLY A 11 -7.94 14.20 16.92
N PRO A 12 -8.21 13.96 18.22
CA PRO A 12 -7.34 13.15 19.06
C PRO A 12 -7.33 11.69 18.60
N TRP A 13 -6.23 11.01 18.88
CA TRP A 13 -6.09 9.59 18.64
C TRP A 13 -6.96 8.78 19.58
N TRP A 14 -7.73 7.85 19.04
CA TRP A 14 -8.46 6.86 19.80
C TRP A 14 -7.77 5.50 19.69
N THR A 15 -7.48 4.88 20.82
CA THR A 15 -6.77 3.60 20.85
C THR A 15 -7.75 2.46 20.82
N VAL A 16 -7.50 1.47 19.96
CA VAL A 16 -8.27 0.23 19.92
C VAL A 16 -8.01 -0.58 21.19
N HIS A 17 -9.07 -1.12 21.77
CA HIS A 17 -9.02 -1.81 23.06
C HIS A 17 -9.42 -3.29 23.00
N THR A 18 -10.00 -3.76 21.90
CA THR A 18 -10.43 -5.16 21.76
C THR A 18 -9.96 -5.80 20.46
N GLU A 19 -9.83 -7.12 20.46
CA GLU A 19 -9.51 -7.90 19.25
C GLU A 19 -10.58 -7.74 18.16
N ALA A 20 -11.86 -7.65 18.55
CA ALA A 20 -12.95 -7.43 17.61
C ALA A 20 -12.81 -6.09 16.87
N GLN A 21 -12.42 -5.04 17.58
CA GLN A 21 -12.13 -3.72 16.99
C GLN A 21 -10.90 -3.79 16.09
N ALA A 22 -9.82 -4.39 16.58
CA ALA A 22 -8.56 -4.50 15.85
C ALA A 22 -8.73 -5.31 14.56
N SER A 23 -9.45 -6.43 14.58
CA SER A 23 -9.75 -7.26 13.41
C SER A 23 -10.50 -6.49 12.31
N LEU A 24 -11.44 -5.62 12.70
CA LEU A 24 -12.18 -4.78 11.75
C LEU A 24 -11.32 -3.66 11.13
N LEU A 25 -10.34 -3.13 11.87
CA LEU A 25 -9.49 -2.01 11.44
C LEU A 25 -8.19 -2.46 10.74
N ALA A 26 -7.64 -3.62 11.11
CA ALA A 26 -6.36 -4.10 10.61
C ALA A 26 -6.44 -4.64 9.17
N ARG A 27 -7.62 -5.11 8.75
CA ARG A 27 -7.87 -5.67 7.42
C ARG A 27 -8.41 -4.60 6.47
N PRO A 28 -7.75 -4.30 5.33
CA PRO A 28 -8.21 -3.30 4.37
C PRO A 28 -9.67 -3.52 3.92
N ASP A 29 -10.04 -4.78 3.65
CA ASP A 29 -11.39 -5.15 3.21
C ASP A 29 -12.49 -4.86 4.24
N SER A 30 -12.16 -4.86 5.52
CA SER A 30 -13.09 -4.55 6.60
C SER A 30 -13.06 -3.04 6.90
N ARG A 31 -11.86 -2.46 6.99
CA ARG A 31 -11.64 -1.05 7.31
C ARG A 31 -12.32 -0.11 6.31
N ARG A 32 -12.34 -0.46 5.03
CA ARG A 32 -12.99 0.34 3.97
C ARG A 32 -14.45 0.71 4.27
N TYR A 33 -15.17 -0.11 5.05
CA TYR A 33 -16.57 0.19 5.41
C TYR A 33 -16.72 1.25 6.50
N LEU A 34 -15.64 1.55 7.24
CA LEU A 34 -15.60 2.62 8.23
C LEU A 34 -15.19 3.97 7.63
N GLU A 35 -14.36 3.97 6.57
CA GLU A 35 -13.83 5.17 5.90
C GLU A 35 -14.87 6.26 5.55
N PRO A 36 -16.12 5.93 5.13
CA PRO A 36 -17.17 6.93 4.92
C PRO A 36 -17.53 7.76 6.16
N PHE A 37 -17.25 7.25 7.36
CA PHE A 37 -17.74 7.79 8.63
C PHE A 37 -16.63 8.41 9.50
N ILE A 38 -15.36 8.28 9.11
CA ILE A 38 -14.23 8.90 9.82
C ILE A 38 -14.22 10.41 9.53
N GLY A 39 -14.22 11.24 10.58
CA GLY A 39 -14.18 12.70 10.42
C GLY A 39 -15.50 13.35 9.99
N ARG A 40 -16.54 12.57 9.68
CA ARG A 40 -17.78 13.08 9.05
C ARG A 40 -19.01 12.26 9.39
N GLU A 41 -20.15 12.95 9.48
CA GLU A 41 -21.45 12.29 9.62
C GLU A 41 -21.99 11.91 8.24
N ARG A 42 -22.41 10.66 8.10
CA ARG A 42 -23.01 10.14 6.85
C ARG A 42 -24.17 9.19 7.14
N THR A 43 -25.11 9.16 6.22
CA THR A 43 -26.10 8.08 6.16
C THR A 43 -25.50 6.81 5.56
N ALA A 44 -26.11 5.66 5.82
CA ALA A 44 -25.71 4.42 5.15
C ALA A 44 -25.92 4.50 3.62
N ALA A 45 -26.89 5.27 3.13
CA ALA A 45 -27.07 5.44 1.69
C ALA A 45 -25.91 6.20 1.05
N GLU A 46 -25.44 7.28 1.69
CA GLU A 46 -24.30 8.06 1.21
C GLU A 46 -23.00 7.27 1.24
N GLY A 47 -22.72 6.57 2.35
CA GLY A 47 -21.53 5.73 2.44
C GLY A 47 -21.53 4.58 1.43
N ALA A 48 -22.70 4.00 1.14
CA ALA A 48 -22.81 2.90 0.18
C ALA A 48 -22.51 3.38 -1.25
N ARG A 49 -23.02 4.57 -1.60
CA ARG A 49 -22.72 5.25 -2.87
C ARG A 49 -21.23 5.57 -2.99
N GLU A 50 -20.61 6.09 -1.93
CA GLU A 50 -19.17 6.40 -1.93
C GLU A 50 -18.30 5.15 -2.12
N LEU A 51 -18.68 4.03 -1.52
CA LEU A 51 -17.94 2.77 -1.61
C LEU A 51 -18.30 1.91 -2.83
N GLY A 52 -19.28 2.32 -3.65
CA GLY A 52 -19.80 1.53 -4.77
C GLY A 52 -20.39 0.18 -4.35
N VAL A 53 -21.10 0.12 -3.21
CA VAL A 53 -21.74 -1.11 -2.70
C VAL A 53 -23.25 -0.92 -2.50
N SER A 54 -23.99 -2.01 -2.31
CA SER A 54 -25.42 -1.91 -1.95
C SER A 54 -25.60 -1.36 -0.53
N VAL A 55 -26.72 -0.63 -0.32
CA VAL A 55 -27.07 -0.08 1.00
C VAL A 55 -27.26 -1.19 2.02
N GLU A 56 -27.83 -2.33 1.63
CA GLU A 56 -28.02 -3.51 2.49
C GLU A 56 -26.69 -4.07 2.99
N ARG A 57 -25.71 -4.20 2.09
CA ARG A 57 -24.36 -4.64 2.44
C ARG A 57 -23.70 -3.67 3.41
N LEU A 58 -23.86 -2.36 3.20
CA LEU A 58 -23.30 -1.39 4.13
C LEU A 58 -24.05 -1.40 5.47
N LEU A 59 -25.37 -1.54 5.49
CA LEU A 59 -26.15 -1.64 6.73
C LEU A 59 -25.76 -2.84 7.58
N TYR A 60 -25.45 -3.98 6.95
CA TYR A 60 -24.86 -5.13 7.64
C TYR A 60 -23.54 -4.75 8.32
N ARG A 61 -22.63 -4.08 7.60
CA ARG A 61 -21.34 -3.63 8.15
C ARG A 61 -21.49 -2.56 9.22
N VAL A 62 -22.42 -1.62 9.06
CA VAL A 62 -22.79 -0.62 10.08
C VAL A 62 -23.21 -1.30 11.37
N ARG A 63 -24.02 -2.36 11.31
CA ARG A 63 -24.39 -3.12 12.53
C ARG A 63 -23.17 -3.74 13.20
N GLN A 64 -22.27 -4.37 12.44
CA GLN A 64 -21.03 -4.94 12.98
C GLN A 64 -20.13 -3.88 13.61
N LEU A 65 -19.91 -2.75 12.93
CA LEU A 65 -19.08 -1.65 13.42
C LEU A 65 -19.67 -1.02 14.70
N ARG A 66 -20.99 -0.86 14.77
CA ARG A 66 -21.68 -0.39 15.98
C ARG A 66 -21.57 -1.38 17.12
N ALA A 67 -21.75 -2.67 16.86
CA ALA A 67 -21.59 -3.72 17.87
C ALA A 67 -20.16 -3.77 18.43
N ALA A 68 -19.15 -3.49 17.60
CA ALA A 68 -17.76 -3.37 18.02
C ALA A 68 -17.41 -2.03 18.70
N GLY A 69 -18.36 -1.09 18.79
CA GLY A 69 -18.13 0.24 19.37
C GLY A 69 -17.23 1.14 18.51
N LEU A 70 -17.13 0.89 17.20
CA LEU A 70 -16.34 1.71 16.26
C LEU A 70 -17.17 2.80 15.57
N LEU A 71 -18.51 2.70 15.63
CA LEU A 71 -19.43 3.58 14.93
C LEU A 71 -20.59 3.97 15.85
N LEU A 72 -20.95 5.25 15.82
CA LEU A 72 -22.05 5.84 16.57
C LEU A 72 -23.18 6.23 15.63
N GLN A 73 -24.42 6.14 16.11
CA GLN A 73 -25.55 6.81 15.46
C GLN A 73 -25.68 8.20 16.09
N THR A 74 -25.33 9.24 15.36
CA THR A 74 -25.23 10.61 15.90
C THR A 74 -26.53 11.41 15.73
N GLY A 75 -27.44 10.95 14.87
CA GLY A 75 -28.73 11.61 14.70
C GLY A 75 -29.60 11.00 13.62
N THR A 76 -30.57 11.79 13.17
CA THR A 76 -31.45 11.46 12.04
C THR A 76 -31.65 12.67 11.16
N ARG A 77 -31.57 12.48 9.85
CA ARG A 77 -31.90 13.49 8.85
C ARG A 77 -33.32 13.28 8.35
N ARG A 78 -34.13 14.34 8.39
CA ARG A 78 -35.50 14.31 7.85
C ARG A 78 -35.46 14.20 6.32
N ARG A 79 -36.33 13.38 5.77
CA ARG A 79 -36.58 13.21 4.33
C ARG A 79 -38.08 13.00 4.14
N ALA A 80 -38.64 13.39 3.00
CA ALA A 80 -40.03 13.06 2.64
C ALA A 80 -40.20 11.53 2.70
N GLY A 81 -40.98 11.06 3.68
CA GLY A 81 -41.08 9.64 4.03
C GLY A 81 -40.29 9.30 5.30
N ARG A 82 -39.41 8.29 5.22
CA ARG A 82 -38.71 7.74 6.40
C ARG A 82 -37.45 8.54 6.74
N PRO A 83 -37.26 8.96 7.99
CA PRO A 83 -36.02 9.62 8.41
C PRO A 83 -34.81 8.69 8.25
N GLU A 84 -33.69 9.25 7.77
CA GLU A 84 -32.44 8.53 7.56
C GLU A 84 -31.55 8.66 8.81
N ARG A 85 -30.95 7.56 9.26
CA ARG A 85 -30.02 7.59 10.39
C ARG A 85 -28.65 8.13 9.95
N LEU A 86 -28.10 9.03 10.75
CA LEU A 86 -26.75 9.56 10.60
C LEU A 86 -25.79 8.76 11.47
N TYR A 87 -24.62 8.45 10.92
CA TYR A 87 -23.57 7.70 11.58
C TYR A 87 -22.23 8.43 11.48
N ARG A 88 -21.40 8.29 12.51
CA ARG A 88 -20.01 8.78 12.56
C ARG A 88 -19.14 7.74 13.26
N ALA A 89 -17.89 7.61 12.85
CA ALA A 89 -16.90 6.85 13.61
C ALA A 89 -16.73 7.43 15.02
N VAL A 90 -16.33 6.62 15.99
CA VAL A 90 -16.10 7.09 17.38
C VAL A 90 -14.97 8.10 17.50
N ALA A 91 -14.08 8.16 16.50
CA ALA A 91 -12.96 9.07 16.44
C ALA A 91 -12.60 9.40 15.00
N ASP A 92 -11.81 10.45 14.85
CA ASP A 92 -11.31 10.91 13.54
C ASP A 92 -9.94 10.29 13.21
N ALA A 93 -9.28 9.67 14.20
CA ALA A 93 -8.02 8.96 14.07
C ALA A 93 -7.93 7.77 15.03
N PHE A 94 -7.35 6.66 14.58
CA PHE A 94 -7.30 5.38 15.31
C PHE A 94 -5.85 4.88 15.45
N ILE A 95 -5.48 4.44 16.65
CA ILE A 95 -4.26 3.66 16.90
C ILE A 95 -4.70 2.20 17.07
N VAL A 96 -4.12 1.29 16.28
CA VAL A 96 -4.41 -0.15 16.36
C VAL A 96 -3.19 -0.89 16.92
N PRO A 97 -3.20 -1.30 18.19
CA PRO A 97 -2.10 -2.07 18.77
C PRO A 97 -1.94 -3.43 18.07
N PHE A 98 -0.71 -3.77 17.69
CA PHE A 98 -0.39 -5.05 17.04
C PHE A 98 -0.88 -6.26 17.87
N ALA A 99 -0.69 -6.22 19.19
CA ALA A 99 -1.06 -7.30 20.11
C ALA A 99 -2.55 -7.66 20.10
N LEU A 100 -3.43 -6.80 19.57
CA LEU A 100 -4.86 -7.06 19.44
C LEU A 100 -5.26 -7.54 18.04
N THR A 101 -4.34 -7.51 17.09
CA THR A 101 -4.62 -7.92 15.71
C THR A 101 -4.62 -9.45 15.59
N PRO A 102 -5.36 -10.03 14.64
CA PRO A 102 -5.44 -11.48 14.47
C PRO A 102 -4.23 -12.07 13.71
N PHE A 103 -3.08 -11.39 13.73
CA PHE A 103 -1.86 -11.84 13.06
C PHE A 103 -0.97 -12.60 14.03
N ALA A 104 -0.30 -13.64 13.54
CA ALA A 104 0.62 -14.44 14.36
C ALA A 104 1.85 -13.60 14.80
N ASP A 105 2.37 -12.80 13.89
CA ASP A 105 3.53 -11.93 14.07
C ASP A 105 3.47 -10.71 13.12
N LEU A 106 4.44 -9.80 13.27
CA LEU A 106 4.50 -8.58 12.49
C LEU A 106 4.74 -8.85 11.00
N GLU A 107 5.49 -9.90 10.68
CA GLU A 107 5.76 -10.32 9.31
C GLU A 107 4.47 -10.73 8.59
N ALA A 108 3.66 -11.59 9.22
CA ALA A 108 2.37 -12.03 8.70
C ALA A 108 1.42 -10.85 8.48
N GLN A 109 1.46 -9.82 9.34
CA GLN A 109 0.72 -8.59 9.11
C GLN A 109 1.22 -7.85 7.86
N ILE A 110 2.53 -7.62 7.75
CA ILE A 110 3.14 -6.87 6.64
C ILE A 110 2.81 -7.56 5.31
N VAL A 111 3.02 -8.87 5.22
CA VAL A 111 2.70 -9.66 4.02
C VAL A 111 1.22 -9.52 3.64
N ARG A 112 0.31 -9.67 4.61
CA ARG A 112 -1.13 -9.60 4.34
C ARG A 112 -1.58 -8.20 3.89
N GLN A 113 -0.96 -7.15 4.42
CA GLN A 113 -1.27 -5.76 4.05
C GLN A 113 -0.67 -5.37 2.71
N ALA A 114 0.53 -5.89 2.37
CA ALA A 114 1.20 -5.61 1.10
C ALA A 114 0.59 -6.36 -0.10
N ALA A 115 -0.02 -7.53 0.14
CA ALA A 115 -0.49 -8.43 -0.91
C ALA A 115 -1.33 -7.77 -2.03
N PRO A 116 -2.36 -6.92 -1.75
CA PRO A 116 -3.15 -6.33 -2.83
C PRO A 116 -2.34 -5.41 -3.75
N LEU A 117 -1.38 -4.66 -3.20
CA LEU A 117 -0.53 -3.78 -3.98
C LEU A 117 0.52 -4.58 -4.77
N TRP A 118 1.10 -5.60 -4.13
CA TRP A 118 2.02 -6.54 -4.79
C TRP A 118 1.36 -7.26 -5.97
N GLU A 119 0.13 -7.77 -5.78
CA GLU A 119 -0.64 -8.40 -6.86
C GLU A 119 -0.95 -7.42 -8.00
N LEU A 120 -1.21 -6.15 -7.69
CA LEU A 120 -1.44 -5.11 -8.70
C LEU A 120 -0.16 -4.81 -9.48
N GLU A 121 0.97 -4.68 -8.79
CA GLU A 121 2.30 -4.49 -9.37
C GLU A 121 2.67 -5.63 -10.29
N VAL A 122 2.61 -6.89 -9.82
CA VAL A 122 2.91 -8.07 -10.64
C VAL A 122 2.04 -8.09 -11.89
N ARG A 123 0.74 -7.81 -11.76
CA ARG A 123 -0.19 -7.80 -12.89
C ARG A 123 0.11 -6.67 -13.87
N ALA A 124 0.45 -5.48 -13.36
CA ALA A 124 0.77 -4.31 -14.18
C ALA A 124 2.11 -4.50 -14.90
N GLY A 125 3.15 -4.94 -14.18
CA GLY A 125 4.47 -5.27 -14.70
C GLY A 125 4.40 -6.36 -15.76
N ALA A 126 3.67 -7.45 -15.52
CA ALA A 126 3.52 -8.54 -16.51
C ALA A 126 2.82 -8.08 -17.80
N ARG A 127 1.78 -7.23 -17.70
CA ARG A 127 1.16 -6.63 -18.90
C ARG A 127 2.17 -5.75 -19.63
N ALA A 128 2.80 -4.83 -18.90
CA ALA A 128 3.72 -3.86 -19.48
C ALA A 128 4.99 -4.52 -20.08
N GLY A 129 5.43 -5.65 -19.52
CA GLY A 129 6.53 -6.45 -20.07
C GLY A 129 6.13 -7.16 -21.36
N ARG A 130 4.94 -7.79 -21.40
CA ARG A 130 4.41 -8.41 -22.63
C ARG A 130 4.24 -7.42 -23.76
N ASP A 131 3.68 -6.24 -23.47
CA ASP A 131 3.50 -5.17 -24.46
C ASP A 131 4.84 -4.69 -25.06
N ARG A 132 5.94 -4.91 -24.34
CA ARG A 132 7.32 -4.59 -24.76
C ARG A 132 8.10 -5.79 -25.33
N GLY A 133 7.50 -6.97 -25.44
CA GLY A 133 8.18 -8.17 -25.93
C GLY A 133 9.18 -8.80 -24.95
N LEU A 134 9.13 -8.44 -23.66
CA LEU A 134 9.96 -9.03 -22.59
C LEU A 134 9.48 -10.45 -22.26
N THR A 135 9.86 -11.42 -23.10
CA THR A 135 9.33 -12.79 -23.07
C THR A 135 10.35 -13.84 -22.67
N SER A 136 11.64 -13.49 -22.67
CA SER A 136 12.73 -14.44 -22.48
C SER A 136 13.60 -14.06 -21.27
N ARG A 137 14.22 -15.08 -20.67
CA ARG A 137 15.16 -14.96 -19.56
C ARG A 137 16.55 -15.35 -20.06
N LEU A 138 17.54 -14.49 -19.81
CA LEU A 138 18.95 -14.81 -19.97
C LEU A 138 19.44 -15.39 -18.65
N ILE A 139 20.14 -16.52 -18.74
CA ILE A 139 20.85 -17.15 -17.62
C ILE A 139 22.26 -17.45 -18.13
N TYR A 140 23.26 -16.83 -17.53
CA TYR A 140 24.65 -16.99 -17.96
C TYR A 140 25.60 -16.82 -16.79
N ARG A 141 26.82 -17.33 -16.95
CA ARG A 141 27.92 -17.06 -16.03
C ARG A 141 28.79 -15.98 -16.65
N ASP A 142 29.13 -14.94 -15.91
CA ASP A 142 30.04 -13.91 -16.40
C ASP A 142 31.52 -14.38 -16.36
N THR A 143 32.42 -13.49 -16.74
CA THR A 143 33.87 -13.75 -16.76
C THR A 143 34.50 -13.86 -15.38
N THR A 144 33.82 -13.39 -14.32
CA THR A 144 34.26 -13.54 -12.92
C THR A 144 33.80 -14.87 -12.32
N GLY A 145 32.87 -15.55 -13.00
CA GLY A 145 32.28 -16.80 -12.54
C GLY A 145 30.94 -16.60 -11.82
N GLU A 146 30.40 -15.39 -11.74
CA GLU A 146 29.11 -15.11 -11.11
C GLU A 146 27.95 -15.53 -12.02
N LEU A 147 26.91 -16.15 -11.44
CA LEU A 147 25.71 -16.57 -12.18
C LEU A 147 24.71 -15.40 -12.24
N HIS A 148 24.39 -14.96 -13.46
CA HIS A 148 23.44 -13.90 -13.74
C HIS A 148 22.11 -14.47 -14.25
N SER A 149 21.01 -13.81 -13.89
CA SER A 149 19.65 -14.13 -14.35
C SER A 149 18.89 -12.84 -14.61
N GLU A 150 18.73 -12.47 -15.87
CA GLU A 150 18.15 -11.19 -16.27
C GLU A 150 17.18 -11.32 -17.44
N THR A 151 16.22 -10.39 -17.55
CA THR A 151 15.25 -10.42 -18.64
C THR A 151 15.94 -10.05 -19.96
N ALA A 152 15.78 -10.90 -20.98
CA ALA A 152 16.30 -10.61 -22.31
C ALA A 152 15.59 -9.40 -22.91
N LEU A 153 16.36 -8.44 -23.38
CA LEU A 153 15.83 -7.34 -24.16
C LEU A 153 15.63 -7.80 -25.62
N PRO A 154 14.62 -7.27 -26.33
CA PRO A 154 14.51 -7.48 -27.77
C PRO A 154 15.77 -7.01 -28.49
N GLU A 155 16.17 -7.74 -29.53
CA GLU A 155 17.37 -7.44 -30.31
C GLU A 155 17.36 -5.98 -30.82
N GLY A 156 18.53 -5.34 -30.79
CA GLY A 156 18.68 -3.94 -31.21
C GLY A 156 18.09 -2.91 -30.23
N THR A 157 17.60 -3.32 -29.06
CA THR A 157 16.98 -2.41 -28.09
C THR A 157 17.85 -2.22 -26.86
N THR A 158 17.94 -0.98 -26.37
CA THR A 158 18.63 -0.65 -25.10
C THR A 158 17.65 -0.59 -23.95
N TRP A 159 18.13 -0.74 -22.71
CA TRP A 159 17.31 -0.52 -21.50
C TRP A 159 16.59 0.82 -21.55
N ARG A 160 17.30 1.90 -21.92
CA ARG A 160 16.73 3.25 -22.00
C ARG A 160 15.65 3.38 -23.09
N ALA A 161 15.81 2.71 -24.23
CA ALA A 161 14.83 2.70 -25.31
C ALA A 161 13.56 1.89 -24.97
N MET A 162 13.63 0.95 -24.00
CA MET A 162 12.48 0.18 -23.51
C MET A 162 11.55 0.95 -22.57
N HIS A 163 11.99 2.12 -22.08
CA HIS A 163 11.24 2.97 -21.16
C HIS A 163 10.92 4.36 -21.76
N PRO A 164 10.22 4.45 -22.92
CA PRO A 164 9.81 5.74 -23.49
C PRO A 164 8.71 6.42 -22.64
N GLU A 165 7.99 5.63 -21.87
CA GLU A 165 7.05 6.07 -20.82
C GLU A 165 7.74 5.96 -19.45
N PRO A 166 7.53 6.90 -18.51
CA PRO A 166 8.12 6.82 -17.19
C PRO A 166 7.66 5.56 -16.45
N GLY A 167 8.62 4.77 -15.98
CA GLY A 167 8.40 3.57 -15.18
C GLY A 167 9.30 2.41 -15.58
N GLY A 168 9.80 1.70 -14.58
CA GLY A 168 10.59 0.47 -14.66
C GLY A 168 10.63 -0.13 -13.26
N ASP A 169 10.75 -1.45 -13.17
CA ASP A 169 10.94 -2.15 -11.91
C ASP A 169 12.41 -2.57 -11.80
N PHE A 170 12.99 -2.30 -10.64
CA PHE A 170 14.33 -2.72 -10.29
C PHE A 170 14.29 -3.20 -8.84
N ALA A 171 14.69 -4.45 -8.62
CA ALA A 171 14.80 -5.04 -7.29
C ALA A 171 16.12 -5.82 -7.19
N GLY A 172 16.81 -5.68 -6.06
CA GLY A 172 18.08 -6.35 -5.81
C GLY A 172 18.61 -6.04 -4.41
N VAL A 173 19.54 -6.86 -3.94
CA VAL A 173 20.32 -6.59 -2.73
C VAL A 173 21.58 -5.83 -3.14
N TYR A 174 21.79 -4.66 -2.55
CA TYR A 174 22.98 -3.84 -2.79
C TYR A 174 23.78 -3.69 -1.51
N HIS A 175 25.09 -3.87 -1.62
CA HIS A 175 26.03 -3.58 -0.55
C HIS A 175 26.54 -2.15 -0.73
N LEU A 176 26.15 -1.26 0.18
CA LEU A 176 26.51 0.15 0.18
C LEU A 176 27.33 0.45 1.44
N ASP A 177 28.25 1.40 1.35
CA ASP A 177 28.81 2.02 2.56
C ASP A 177 27.83 3.03 3.17
N ASP A 178 28.13 3.52 4.38
CA ASP A 178 27.27 4.44 5.13
C ASP A 178 27.07 5.81 4.44
N ALA A 179 28.02 6.23 3.61
CA ALA A 179 27.90 7.49 2.88
C ALA A 179 26.91 7.33 1.72
N ALA A 180 27.11 6.31 0.89
CA ALA A 180 26.24 5.97 -0.22
C ALA A 180 24.81 5.63 0.26
N ALA A 181 24.67 4.88 1.35
CA ALA A 181 23.37 4.57 1.93
C ALA A 181 22.59 5.83 2.36
N ARG A 182 23.28 6.82 2.95
CA ARG A 182 22.66 8.11 3.32
C ARG A 182 22.26 8.93 2.11
N GLU A 183 23.10 8.97 1.07
CA GLU A 183 22.79 9.68 -0.18
C GLU A 183 21.55 9.09 -0.88
N VAL A 184 21.48 7.76 -0.99
CA VAL A 184 20.30 7.08 -1.54
C VAL A 184 19.06 7.33 -0.67
N GLY A 185 19.20 7.31 0.66
CA GLY A 185 18.12 7.67 1.58
C GLY A 185 17.57 9.08 1.36
N ALA A 186 18.44 10.07 1.14
CA ALA A 186 18.02 11.44 0.84
C ALA A 186 17.25 11.55 -0.50
N LEU A 187 17.67 10.80 -1.52
CA LEU A 187 16.95 10.73 -2.80
C LEU A 187 15.54 10.14 -2.63
N TRP A 188 15.37 9.18 -1.72
CA TRP A 188 14.08 8.55 -1.44
C TRP A 188 13.12 9.50 -0.75
N GLU A 189 13.61 10.26 0.23
CA GLU A 189 12.84 11.31 0.88
C GLU A 189 12.44 12.39 -0.13
N ALA A 190 13.37 12.84 -0.98
CA ALA A 190 13.10 13.81 -2.03
C ALA A 190 12.04 13.30 -3.03
N LEU A 191 12.11 12.03 -3.43
CA LEU A 191 11.10 11.39 -4.28
C LEU A 191 9.73 11.36 -3.60
N ARG A 192 9.67 10.93 -2.34
CA ARG A 192 8.42 10.91 -1.55
C ARG A 192 7.79 12.30 -1.47
N ASP A 193 8.60 13.31 -1.16
CA ASP A 193 8.11 14.68 -1.01
C ASP A 193 7.62 15.24 -2.34
N ARG A 194 8.29 14.88 -3.45
CA ARG A 194 7.82 15.23 -4.80
C ARG A 194 6.47 14.59 -5.12
N LEU A 195 6.30 13.29 -4.82
CA LEU A 195 5.04 12.58 -5.04
C LEU A 195 3.90 13.17 -4.22
N ASN A 196 4.18 13.57 -2.97
CA ASN A 196 3.19 14.22 -2.11
C ASN A 196 2.78 15.61 -2.63
N ARG A 197 3.73 16.43 -3.09
CA ARG A 197 3.46 17.75 -3.65
C ARG A 197 2.65 17.69 -4.95
N ASP A 198 2.95 16.75 -5.83
CA ASP A 198 2.35 16.66 -7.16
C ASP A 198 1.11 15.75 -7.21
N ARG A 199 0.67 15.22 -6.07
CA ARG A 199 -0.47 14.31 -5.98
C ARG A 199 -1.75 14.97 -6.50
N ARG A 200 -2.37 14.35 -7.50
CA ARG A 200 -3.69 14.71 -8.05
C ARG A 200 -4.80 13.85 -7.45
N ALA A 201 -6.05 14.32 -7.50
CA ALA A 201 -7.18 13.49 -7.11
C ALA A 201 -7.36 12.32 -8.10
N PRO A 202 -7.94 11.19 -7.69
CA PRO A 202 -8.30 10.11 -8.60
C PRO A 202 -9.13 10.64 -9.79
N GLY A 203 -8.68 10.38 -11.01
CA GLY A 203 -9.33 10.86 -12.25
C GLY A 203 -8.76 12.17 -12.81
N GLU A 204 -7.94 12.90 -12.07
CA GLU A 204 -7.28 14.14 -12.52
C GLU A 204 -5.87 13.90 -13.08
N GLY A 205 -5.52 12.66 -13.39
CA GLY A 205 -4.22 12.28 -13.95
C GLY A 205 -4.13 10.80 -14.30
N ARG A 206 -3.06 10.43 -15.01
CA ARG A 206 -2.74 9.03 -15.30
C ARG A 206 -2.20 8.37 -14.02
N PRO A 207 -2.72 7.21 -13.60
CA PRO A 207 -2.25 6.53 -12.40
C PRO A 207 -0.89 5.86 -12.67
N TYR A 208 0.02 6.00 -11.71
CA TYR A 208 1.28 5.26 -11.63
C TYR A 208 1.33 4.50 -10.31
N LEU A 209 1.77 3.24 -10.35
CA LEU A 209 2.11 2.48 -9.16
C LEU A 209 3.60 2.70 -8.88
N ILE A 210 3.92 3.16 -7.68
CA ILE A 210 5.28 3.33 -7.21
C ILE A 210 5.38 2.59 -5.88
N ARG A 211 6.26 1.60 -5.80
CA ARG A 211 6.63 0.91 -4.56
C ARG A 211 8.13 1.00 -4.41
N THR A 212 8.59 1.47 -3.26
CA THR A 212 10.01 1.57 -2.91
C THR A 212 10.23 0.93 -1.54
N ALA A 213 11.30 0.15 -1.38
CA ALA A 213 11.68 -0.46 -0.09
C ALA A 213 13.21 -0.58 0.02
N MET A 214 13.80 0.13 0.98
CA MET A 214 15.22 0.10 1.32
C MET A 214 15.17 -0.11 2.81
N VAL A 215 15.56 -1.33 3.18
CA VAL A 215 15.58 -1.76 4.56
C VAL A 215 17.01 -2.21 4.84
N PRO A 216 17.58 -1.84 5.99
CA PRO A 216 18.86 -2.40 6.39
C PRO A 216 18.67 -3.91 6.56
N LEU A 217 19.55 -4.69 5.94
CA LEU A 217 19.59 -6.14 6.09
C LEU A 217 20.69 -6.54 7.07
N ARG A 218 20.39 -7.52 7.92
CA ARG A 218 21.35 -8.24 8.74
C ARG A 218 21.87 -9.46 7.97
N PRO A 219 23.06 -9.98 8.32
CA PRO A 219 23.57 -11.21 7.70
C PRO A 219 22.57 -12.37 7.75
N ASP A 220 21.84 -12.53 8.85
CA ASP A 220 20.85 -13.60 9.02
C ASP A 220 19.64 -13.45 8.07
N ASP A 221 19.31 -12.23 7.63
CA ASP A 221 18.21 -11.97 6.69
C ASP A 221 18.52 -12.50 5.27
N LEU A 222 19.79 -12.81 4.99
CA LEU A 222 20.26 -13.30 3.69
C LEU A 222 20.40 -14.82 3.62
N ALA A 223 20.32 -15.53 4.76
CA ALA A 223 20.67 -16.96 4.84
C ALA A 223 19.82 -17.85 3.91
N ASP A 224 18.55 -17.49 3.72
CA ASP A 224 17.58 -18.25 2.91
C ASP A 224 17.18 -17.54 1.62
N VAL A 225 17.79 -16.39 1.30
CA VAL A 225 17.51 -15.65 0.08
C VAL A 225 18.42 -16.19 -1.03
N PRO A 226 17.87 -16.75 -2.12
CA PRO A 226 18.68 -17.12 -3.29
C PRO A 226 19.49 -15.89 -3.71
N ALA A 227 20.75 -16.07 -4.12
CA ALA A 227 21.57 -14.98 -4.61
C ALA A 227 20.82 -14.23 -5.72
N LEU A 228 20.19 -13.11 -5.37
CA LEU A 228 19.56 -12.20 -6.31
C LEU A 228 20.74 -11.48 -6.94
N GLY A 229 21.06 -11.83 -8.19
CA GLY A 229 22.20 -11.25 -8.90
C GLY A 229 22.17 -9.73 -8.73
N ALA A 230 23.20 -9.18 -8.10
CA ALA A 230 23.37 -7.74 -8.09
C ALA A 230 23.53 -7.33 -9.56
N PRO A 231 22.89 -6.25 -10.03
CA PRO A 231 23.24 -5.72 -11.33
C PRO A 231 24.73 -5.41 -11.28
N GLY A 232 25.51 -6.17 -12.06
CA GLY A 232 26.95 -5.97 -12.12
C GLY A 232 27.28 -4.52 -12.43
N PRO A 233 28.43 -4.00 -11.96
CA PRO A 233 28.87 -2.68 -12.33
C PRO A 233 28.89 -2.60 -13.86
N ARG A 234 28.11 -1.67 -14.41
CA ARG A 234 28.17 -1.41 -15.86
C ARG A 234 29.54 -0.79 -16.15
N PRO A 235 30.24 -1.23 -17.21
CA PRO A 235 31.47 -0.59 -17.67
C PRO A 235 31.22 0.85 -18.12
#